data_AF-T0N5S9-F1
#
_entry.id   AF-T0N5S9-F1
#
_cell.length_a   1.000
_cell.length_b   1.000
_cell.length_c   1.000
_cell.angle_alpha   90.00
_cell.angle_beta   90.00
_cell.angle_gamma   90.00
#
_symmetry.space_group_name_H-M   'P 1'
#
loop_
_entity.id
_entity.type
_entity.pdbx_description
1 polymer ?
#
loop_
_entity_poly.entity_id
_entity_poly.type
_entity_poly.pdbx_seq_one_letter_code
_entity_poly.pdbx_strand_id
1 'polypeptide(L)' 'MKSKLITQKKFLVDGDKVKITVRFRGREIENSHVGRKILDHFVEKLGDVYIVEKPARQEGRNMIMILAPKRA' A
#
# COMPACT_ATOMS: atom_id res chain seq x y z
N MET A 1 -2.91 -8.34 -10.14
CA MET A 1 -3.36 -7.38 -9.11
C MET A 1 -4.44 -7.94 -8.18
N LYS A 2 -5.41 -8.72 -8.68
CA LYS A 2 -6.52 -9.28 -7.88
C LYS A 2 -6.07 -10.19 -6.70
N SER A 3 -5.11 -11.10 -6.90
CA SER A 3 -4.67 -12.01 -5.82
C SER A 3 -4.05 -11.28 -4.63
N LYS A 4 -3.21 -10.27 -4.90
CA LYS A 4 -2.55 -9.47 -3.86
C LYS A 4 -3.55 -8.75 -2.96
N LEU A 5 -4.66 -8.23 -3.50
CA LEU A 5 -5.69 -7.54 -2.70
C LEU A 5 -6.37 -8.48 -1.69
N ILE A 6 -6.75 -9.68 -2.13
CA ILE A 6 -7.43 -10.67 -1.28
C ILE A 6 -6.51 -11.08 -0.12
N THR A 7 -5.24 -11.35 -0.42
CA THR A 7 -4.24 -11.71 0.57
C THR A 7 -4.00 -10.60 1.60
N GLN A 8 -3.83 -9.34 1.16
CA GLN A 8 -3.63 -8.23 2.10
C GLN A 8 -4.86 -7.98 2.98
N LYS A 9 -6.07 -8.10 2.41
CA LYS A 9 -7.31 -8.00 3.18
C LYS A 9 -7.40 -9.09 4.25
N LYS A 10 -6.95 -10.31 3.97
CA LYS A 10 -6.90 -11.39 4.97
C LYS A 10 -5.95 -11.06 6.12
N PHE A 11 -4.72 -10.65 5.82
CA PHE A 11 -3.76 -10.24 6.86
C PHE A 11 -4.32 -9.13 7.77
N LEU A 12 -4.96 -8.12 7.19
CA LEU A 12 -5.57 -7.03 7.95
C LEU A 12 -6.79 -7.47 8.79
N VAL A 13 -7.51 -8.51 8.37
CA VAL A 13 -8.60 -9.09 9.17
C VAL A 13 -8.04 -9.97 10.29
N ASP A 14 -6.91 -10.64 10.05
CA ASP A 14 -6.24 -11.52 11.00
C ASP A 14 -5.42 -10.75 12.06
N GLY A 15 -5.38 -9.41 11.98
CA GLY A 15 -4.70 -8.53 12.94
C GLY A 15 -3.27 -8.13 12.56
N ASP A 16 -2.81 -8.49 11.36
CA ASP A 16 -1.46 -8.18 10.90
C ASP A 16 -1.37 -6.80 10.24
N LYS A 17 -0.23 -6.14 10.46
CA LYS A 17 0.14 -4.93 9.71
C LYS A 17 0.63 -5.29 8.32
N VAL A 18 0.27 -4.46 7.34
CA VAL A 18 0.66 -4.64 5.95
C VAL A 18 1.54 -3.48 5.48
N LYS A 19 2.75 -3.80 5.00
CA LYS A 19 3.62 -2.86 4.31
C LYS A 19 3.53 -3.06 2.80
N ILE A 20 3.12 -2.02 2.09
CA ILE A 20 3.03 -2.02 0.62
C ILE A 20 4.18 -1.21 0.07
N THR A 21 4.94 -1.78 -0.86
CA THR A 21 6.06 -1.13 -1.52
C THR A 21 5.88 -1.12 -3.03
N VAL A 22 5.89 0.07 -3.62
CA VAL A 22 6.07 0.28 -5.06
C VAL A 22 7.55 0.56 -5.30
N ARG A 23 8.19 -0.22 -6.16
CA ARG A 23 9.60 -0.03 -6.53
C ARG A 23 9.66 0.60 -7.91
N PHE A 24 10.28 1.77 -8.01
CA PHE A 24 10.55 2.43 -9.28
C PHE A 24 11.80 1.83 -9.93
N ARG A 25 11.76 1.58 -11.24
CA ARG A 25 12.92 1.07 -12.01
C ARG A 25 13.43 2.17 -12.96
N GLY A 26 14.75 2.39 -12.99
CA GLY A 26 15.37 3.35 -13.91
C GLY A 26 14.95 4.81 -13.65
N ARG A 27 14.53 5.52 -14.70
CA ARG A 27 14.11 6.93 -14.65
C ARG A 27 12.66 7.12 -14.14
N GLU A 28 11.99 6.05 -13.73
CA GLU A 28 10.61 6.11 -13.23
C GLU A 28 10.46 6.85 -11.89
N ILE A 29 11.56 7.27 -11.26
CA ILE A 29 11.54 8.08 -10.02
C ILE A 29 10.79 9.40 -10.25
N GLU A 30 10.88 9.98 -11.45
CA GLU A 30 10.14 11.20 -11.83
C GLU A 30 8.62 10.98 -11.87
N ASN A 31 8.19 9.72 -12.01
CA ASN A 31 6.79 9.31 -12.00
C ASN A 31 6.28 8.93 -10.60
N SER A 32 6.82 9.55 -9.54
CA SER A 32 6.40 9.34 -8.15
C SER A 32 4.88 9.48 -7.97
N HIS A 33 4.26 10.43 -8.70
CA HIS A 33 2.81 10.63 -8.78
C HIS A 33 2.03 9.39 -9.25
N VAL A 34 2.60 8.61 -10.18
CA VAL A 34 2.00 7.37 -10.67
C VAL A 34 2.04 6.30 -9.57
N GLY A 35 3.17 6.17 -8.87
CA GLY A 35 3.28 5.26 -7.73
C GLY A 35 2.27 5.60 -6.62
N ARG A 36 2.05 6.89 -6.37
CA ARG A 36 1.06 7.36 -5.39
C ARG A 36 -0.36 6.96 -5.80
N LYS A 37 -0.74 7.24 -7.05
CA LYS A 37 -2.06 6.83 -7.60
C LYS A 37 -2.28 5.32 -7.51
N ILE A 38 -1.24 4.51 -7.77
CA ILE A 38 -1.34 3.05 -7.66
C ILE A 38 -1.65 2.63 -6.22
N LEU A 39 -0.96 3.23 -5.24
CA LEU A 39 -1.22 2.96 -3.82
C LEU A 39 -2.60 3.43 -3.39
N ASP A 40 -3.01 4.64 -3.78
CA ASP A 40 -4.32 5.20 -3.45
C ASP A 40 -5.45 4.29 -4.00
N HIS A 41 -5.37 3.85 -5.26
CA HIS A 41 -6.32 2.89 -5.82
C HIS A 41 -6.26 1.49 -5.19
N PHE A 42 -5.09 1.08 -4.70
CA PHE A 42 -4.95 -0.20 -4.01
C PHE A 42 -5.68 -0.18 -2.67
N VAL A 43 -5.51 0.90 -1.91
CA VAL A 43 -6.14 1.03 -0.58
C VAL A 43 -7.63 1.34 -0.67
N GLU A 44 -8.07 2.04 -1.71
CA GLU A 44 -9.50 2.21 -2.03
C GLU A 44 -10.18 0.84 -2.23
N LYS A 45 -9.51 -0.10 -2.92
CA LYS A 45 -10.03 -1.47 -3.13
C LYS A 45 -9.99 -2.35 -1.89
N LEU A 46 -9.18 -2.03 -0.88
CA LEU A 46 -9.19 -2.74 0.39
C LEU A 46 -10.44 -2.42 1.22
N GLY A 47 -11.05 -1.26 1.00
CA GLY A 47 -12.24 -0.80 1.74
C GLY A 47 -11.92 -0.51 3.21
N ASP A 48 -12.84 -0.82 4.11
CA ASP A 48 -12.79 -0.35 5.51
C ASP A 48 -12.07 -1.29 6.50
N VAL A 49 -11.21 -2.21 6.03
CA VAL A 49 -10.55 -3.18 6.92
C VAL A 49 -9.27 -2.65 7.59
N TYR A 50 -8.81 -1.46 7.22
CA TYR A 50 -7.53 -0.92 7.67
C TYR A 50 -7.63 0.53 8.18
N ILE A 51 -6.58 0.95 8.87
CA ILE A 51 -6.23 2.34 9.13
C ILE A 51 -4.87 2.65 8.51
N VAL A 52 -4.67 3.87 8.03
CA VAL A 52 -3.37 4.31 7.49
C VAL A 52 -2.45 4.64 8.66
N GLU A 53 -1.50 3.77 8.94
CA GLU A 53 -0.48 4.02 9.98
C GLU A 53 0.62 4.93 9.45
N LYS A 54 1.10 4.67 8.22
CA LYS A 54 2.00 5.58 7.50
C LYS A 54 1.50 5.81 6.08
N PRO A 55 1.25 7.08 5.68
CA PRO A 55 0.83 7.38 4.33
C PRO A 55 1.92 7.06 3.32
N ALA A 56 1.53 6.91 2.05
CA ALA A 56 2.46 6.65 0.96
C ALA A 56 3.55 7.72 0.88
N ARG A 57 4.79 7.33 1.18
CA ARG A 57 5.97 8.19 1.18
C ARG A 57 7.06 7.60 0.32
N GLN A 58 7.77 8.47 -0.39
CA GLN A 58 8.93 8.06 -1.16
C GLN A 58 10.15 7.92 -0.25
N GLU A 59 10.80 6.77 -0.32
CA GLU A 59 12.06 6.44 0.34
C GLU A 59 13.03 5.90 -0.73
N GLY A 60 13.90 6.80 -1.23
CA GLY A 60 14.83 6.50 -2.32
C GLY A 60 14.11 6.09 -3.61
N ARG A 61 14.35 4.84 -4.04
CA ARG A 61 13.73 4.24 -5.25
C ARG A 61 12.42 3.52 -4.96
N ASN A 62 11.91 3.62 -3.75
CA ASN A 62 10.68 2.97 -3.32
C ASN A 62 9.65 4.02 -2.89
N MET A 63 8.37 3.71 -3.06
CA MET A 63 7.28 4.35 -2.36
C MET A 63 6.63 3.34 -1.44
N ILE A 64 6.52 3.67 -0.16
CA ILE A 64 6.11 2.76 0.90
C ILE A 64 4.88 3.33 1.59
N MET A 65 3.91 2.47 1.89
CA MET A 65 2.74 2.76 2.72
C MET A 65 2.59 1.65 3.75
N ILE A 66 2.20 2.00 4.97
CA ILE A 66 1.94 1.04 6.04
C ILE A 66 0.49 1.16 6.47
N LEU A 67 -0.20 0.03 6.43
CA LEU A 67 -1.58 -0.13 6.88
C LEU A 67 -1.59 -0.98 8.15
N ALA A 68 -2.39 -0.57 9.12
CA ALA A 68 -2.69 -1.37 10.30
C ALA A 68 -4.14 -1.89 10.22
N PRO A 69 -4.45 -3.02 10.88
CA PRO A 69 -5.81 -3.54 10.94
C PRO A 69 -6.72 -2.54 11.67
N LYS A 70 -7.97 -2.37 11.20
CA LYS A 70 -8.93 -1.46 11.84
C LYS A 70 -9.48 -2.00 13.16
N ARG A 71 -9.46 -3.32 13.34
CA ARG A 71 -9.90 -4.03 14.56
C ARG A 71 -8.70 -4.72 15.22
N ALA A 72 -7.67 -3.94 15.56
CA ALA A 72 -6.54 -4.40 16.36
C ALA A 72 -6.94 -4.56 17.83
#